data_AF-A0A0P8A4S5-F1
#
_entry.id   AF-A0A0P8A4S5-F1
#
_cell.length_a   1.000
_cell.length_b   1.000
_cell.length_c   1.000
_cell.angle_alpha   90.00
_cell.angle_beta   90.00
_cell.angle_gamma   90.00
#
_symmetry.space_group_name_H-M   'P 1'
#
loop_
_entity.id
_entity.type
_entity.pdbx_description
1 polymer ?
#
loop_
_entity_poly.entity_id
_entity_poly.type
_entity_poly.pdbx_seq_one_letter_code
_entity_poly.pdbx_strand_id
1 'polypeptide(L)'
;MRQGWGTSFNRINLDLNHPQKKWLENYIKLAWKVQGEKVDCEDAMGRYNILKGMKDMKVGNIVFVPRIPDENQFTVATVKKEYYFQKITGFIGHGHVIEIKKIKIFNYYDFIVPKIFNPYRRAIGEIKENHPKF
;
A
#
# COMPACT_ATOMS: atom_id res chain seq x y z
N MET A 1 -6.58 3.56 -8.82
CA MET A 1 -6.50 3.93 -7.39
C MET A 1 -5.68 2.84 -6.71
N ARG A 2 -4.73 3.19 -5.83
CA ARG A 2 -4.05 2.18 -4.99
C ARG A 2 -4.49 2.40 -3.55
N GLN A 3 -4.87 1.31 -2.90
CA GLN A 3 -5.39 1.32 -1.55
C GLN A 3 -4.49 0.48 -0.63
N GLY A 4 -4.14 1.02 0.53
CA GLY A 4 -3.48 0.31 1.62
C GLY A 4 -4.48 0.04 2.75
N TRP A 5 -4.28 -1.04 3.50
CA TRP A 5 -5.16 -1.37 4.62
C TRP A 5 -5.15 -0.25 5.66
N GLY A 6 -6.29 0.41 5.83
CA GLY A 6 -6.51 1.47 6.80
C GLY A 6 -7.99 1.46 7.18
N THR A 7 -8.28 1.60 8.46
CA THR A 7 -9.65 1.53 8.98
C THR A 7 -9.89 2.70 9.92
N SER A 8 -11.16 3.13 10.00
CA SER A 8 -11.65 4.07 10.99
C SER A 8 -12.84 3.45 11.70
N PHE A 9 -12.77 3.29 13.01
CA PHE A 9 -13.85 2.75 13.84
C PHE A 9 -13.91 3.46 15.20
N ASN A 10 -15.09 3.87 15.64
CA ASN A 10 -15.34 4.52 16.94
C ASN A 10 -14.28 5.57 17.35
N ARG A 11 -14.13 6.62 16.51
CA ARG A 11 -13.16 7.74 16.65
C ARG A 11 -11.68 7.36 16.56
N ILE A 12 -11.34 6.08 16.50
CA ILE A 12 -10.00 5.58 16.23
C ILE A 12 -9.85 5.46 14.72
N ASN A 13 -8.80 6.07 14.16
CA ASN A 13 -8.48 5.89 12.75
C ASN A 13 -6.99 5.73 12.56
N LEU A 14 -6.65 5.06 11.47
CA LEU A 14 -5.29 4.72 11.11
C LEU A 14 -4.70 5.71 10.11
N ASP A 15 -5.05 7.00 10.15
CA ASP A 15 -4.40 7.95 9.26
C ASP A 15 -2.88 8.06 9.54
N LEU A 16 -2.02 7.85 8.53
CA LEU A 16 -0.56 8.05 8.63
C LEU A 16 -0.16 9.51 8.91
N ASN A 17 -1.09 10.46 8.86
CA ASN A 17 -0.86 11.82 9.33
C ASN A 17 -0.82 11.93 10.87
N HIS A 18 -1.28 10.93 11.61
CA HIS A 18 -1.04 10.88 13.05
C HIS A 18 0.45 10.69 13.36
N PRO A 19 0.93 11.18 14.52
CA PRO A 19 2.24 10.79 15.03
C PRO A 19 2.36 9.27 15.10
N GLN A 20 3.53 8.73 14.75
CA GLN A 20 3.78 7.28 14.68
C GLN A 20 3.30 6.54 15.94
N LYS A 21 3.65 7.02 17.14
CA LYS A 21 3.21 6.43 18.41
C LYS A 21 1.68 6.30 18.49
N LYS A 22 0.96 7.36 18.12
CA LYS A 22 -0.51 7.37 18.11
C LYS A 22 -1.08 6.41 17.06
N TRP A 23 -0.44 6.31 15.90
CA TRP A 23 -0.82 5.34 14.87
C TRP A 23 -0.69 3.90 15.38
N LEU A 24 0.44 3.56 16.02
CA LEU A 24 0.70 2.23 16.57
C LEU A 24 -0.32 1.87 17.66
N GLU A 25 -0.57 2.80 18.60
CA GLU A 25 -1.60 2.61 19.62
C GLU A 25 -2.98 2.39 19.02
N ASN A 26 -3.34 3.13 17.97
CA ASN A 26 -4.62 2.98 17.27
C ASN A 26 -4.71 1.63 16.55
N TYR A 27 -3.63 1.17 15.94
CA TYR A 27 -3.54 -0.10 15.24
C TYR A 27 -3.78 -1.27 16.18
N ILE A 28 -3.06 -1.33 17.30
CA ILE A 28 -3.21 -2.37 18.32
C ILE A 28 -4.62 -2.36 18.91
N LYS A 29 -5.17 -1.18 19.22
CA LYS A 29 -6.54 -1.04 19.73
C LYS A 29 -7.59 -1.52 18.72
N LEU A 30 -7.40 -1.25 17.43
CA LEU A 30 -8.32 -1.67 16.38
C LEU A 30 -8.23 -3.18 16.13
N ALA A 31 -7.04 -3.75 16.08
CA ALA A 31 -6.85 -5.19 15.93
C ALA A 31 -7.58 -5.95 17.05
N TRP A 32 -7.41 -5.51 18.30
CA TRP A 32 -8.13 -6.10 19.43
C TRP A 32 -9.65 -5.90 19.34
N LYS A 33 -10.11 -4.66 19.13
CA LYS A 33 -11.54 -4.32 19.20
C LYS A 33 -12.37 -4.80 18.02
N VAL A 34 -11.77 -4.89 16.83
CA VAL A 34 -12.48 -5.14 15.58
C VAL A 34 -12.20 -6.55 15.05
N GLN A 35 -10.97 -7.05 15.22
CA GLN A 35 -10.55 -8.34 14.68
C GLN A 35 -10.45 -9.42 15.78
N GLY A 36 -10.48 -9.05 17.06
CA GLY A 36 -10.23 -9.98 18.16
C GLY A 36 -8.78 -10.51 18.18
N GLU A 37 -7.90 -9.87 17.43
CA GLU A 37 -6.51 -10.29 17.25
C GLU A 37 -5.60 -9.57 18.25
N LYS A 38 -4.75 -10.35 18.92
CA LYS A 38 -3.67 -9.79 19.75
C LYS A 38 -2.49 -9.50 18.83
N VAL A 39 -2.23 -8.22 18.64
CA VAL A 39 -1.09 -7.74 17.85
C VAL A 39 -0.10 -7.03 18.77
N ASP A 40 1.17 -7.36 18.65
CA ASP A 40 2.22 -6.74 19.44
C ASP A 40 2.77 -5.46 18.77
N CYS A 41 3.75 -4.84 19.45
CA CYS A 41 4.37 -3.62 18.98
C CYS A 41 5.25 -3.84 17.73
N GLU A 42 5.86 -5.02 17.58
CA GLU A 42 6.76 -5.33 16.47
C GLU A 42 5.96 -5.50 15.18
N ASP A 43 4.86 -6.25 15.24
CA ASP A 43 3.90 -6.42 14.15
C ASP A 43 3.31 -5.07 13.71
N ALA A 44 2.86 -4.26 14.69
CA ALA A 44 2.33 -2.93 14.43
C ALA A 44 3.37 -2.03 13.74
N MET A 45 4.63 -2.10 14.19
CA MET A 45 5.74 -1.35 13.60
C MET A 45 6.04 -1.83 12.18
N GLY A 46 6.05 -3.13 11.94
CA GLY A 46 6.22 -3.73 10.62
C GLY A 46 5.15 -3.21 9.65
N ARG A 47 3.89 -3.22 10.07
CA ARG A 47 2.78 -2.68 9.26
C ARG A 47 2.92 -1.18 8.98
N TYR A 48 3.30 -0.40 10.00
CA TYR A 48 3.55 1.03 9.84
C TYR A 48 4.66 1.30 8.82
N ASN A 49 5.77 0.56 8.89
CA ASN A 49 6.92 0.73 8.00
C ASN A 49 6.59 0.43 6.53
N ILE A 50 5.68 -0.50 6.26
CA ILE A 50 5.17 -0.77 4.91
C ILE A 50 4.34 0.42 4.41
N LEU A 51 3.44 0.94 5.26
CA LEU A 51 2.47 1.95 4.86
C LEU A 51 3.06 3.36 4.78
N LYS A 52 4.01 3.72 5.65
CA LYS A 52 4.55 5.09 5.76
C LYS A 52 5.12 5.62 4.45
N GLY A 53 5.68 4.74 3.61
CA GLY A 53 6.24 5.11 2.30
C GLY A 53 5.20 5.72 1.35
N MET A 54 3.90 5.53 1.59
CA MET A 54 2.85 6.22 0.83
C MET A 54 2.89 7.75 0.99
N LYS A 55 3.38 8.26 2.13
CA LYS A 55 3.49 9.71 2.40
C LYS A 55 4.61 10.37 1.61
N ASP A 56 5.63 9.61 1.27
CA ASP A 56 6.81 10.09 0.56
C ASP A 56 6.54 10.21 -0.95
N MET A 57 5.46 9.61 -1.44
CA MET A 57 5.07 9.64 -2.85
C MET A 57 4.54 11.01 -3.26
N LYS A 58 5.13 11.57 -4.31
CA LYS A 58 4.78 12.86 -4.89
C LYS A 58 4.15 12.72 -6.27
N VAL A 59 3.33 13.70 -6.65
CA VAL A 59 2.73 13.75 -7.99
C VAL A 59 3.81 13.63 -9.05
N GLY A 60 3.58 12.76 -10.04
CA GLY A 60 4.54 12.45 -11.10
C GLY A 60 5.52 11.31 -10.78
N ASN A 61 5.65 10.86 -9.52
CA ASN A 61 6.45 9.68 -9.21
C ASN A 61 5.90 8.44 -9.94
N ILE A 62 6.81 7.58 -10.41
CA ILE A 62 6.46 6.31 -11.04
C ILE A 62 6.27 5.26 -9.95
N VAL A 63 5.14 4.55 -10.01
CA VAL A 63 4.84 3.43 -9.12
C VAL A 63 4.58 2.18 -9.93
N PHE A 64 5.09 1.07 -9.39
CA PHE A 64 4.83 -0.28 -9.89
C PHE A 64 3.76 -0.91 -9.01
N VAL A 65 2.70 -1.40 -9.65
CA VAL A 65 1.55 -1.98 -8.98
C VAL A 65 1.45 -3.46 -9.39
N PRO A 66 1.80 -4.40 -8.50
CA PRO A 66 1.70 -5.81 -8.79
C PRO A 66 0.27 -6.27 -9.01
N ARG A 67 0.11 -7.33 -9.79
CA ARG A 67 -1.10 -8.17 -9.87
C ARG A 67 -2.36 -7.40 -10.27
N ILE A 68 -2.18 -6.35 -11.06
CA ILE A 68 -3.27 -5.54 -11.61
C ILE A 68 -3.02 -5.36 -13.11
N PRO A 69 -3.99 -5.72 -13.97
CA PRO A 69 -5.28 -6.32 -13.64
C PRO A 69 -5.21 -7.79 -13.18
N ASP A 70 -4.20 -8.54 -13.62
CA ASP A 70 -4.12 -9.99 -13.39
C ASP A 70 -2.87 -10.40 -12.59
N GLU A 71 -2.88 -11.59 -11.98
CA GLU A 71 -1.79 -12.11 -11.14
C GLU A 71 -0.42 -12.14 -11.85
N ASN A 72 -0.43 -12.36 -13.15
CA ASN A 72 0.76 -12.49 -13.99
C ASN A 72 1.25 -11.15 -14.57
N GLN A 73 0.66 -10.04 -14.12
CA GLN A 73 0.92 -8.70 -14.64
C GLN A 73 1.32 -7.70 -13.55
N PHE A 74 1.96 -6.63 -13.98
CA PHE A 74 2.10 -5.42 -13.19
C PHE A 74 1.74 -4.18 -14.01
N THR A 75 1.19 -3.19 -13.33
CA THR A 75 0.88 -1.89 -13.91
C THR A 75 1.96 -0.89 -13.52
N VAL A 76 2.49 -0.18 -14.51
CA VAL A 76 3.28 1.05 -14.30
C VAL A 76 2.34 2.24 -14.36
N ALA A 77 2.36 3.06 -13.34
CA ALA A 77 1.51 4.24 -13.22
C ALA A 77 2.30 5.45 -12.70
N THR A 78 1.79 6.65 -12.91
CA THR A 78 2.25 7.84 -12.20
C THR A 78 1.31 8.20 -11.06
N VAL A 79 1.85 8.75 -9.98
CA VAL A 79 1.05 9.35 -8.91
C VAL A 79 0.34 10.59 -9.46
N LYS A 80 -0.99 10.59 -9.38
CA LYS A 80 -1.86 11.70 -9.77
C LYS A 80 -2.21 12.58 -8.57
N LYS A 81 -2.36 11.99 -7.40
CA LYS A 81 -2.67 12.68 -6.14
C LYS A 81 -1.90 12.03 -5.00
N GLU A 82 -1.30 12.86 -4.16
CA GLU A 82 -0.60 12.44 -2.96
C GLU A 82 -1.52 11.73 -1.98
N TYR A 83 -0.90 11.13 -0.95
CA TYR A 83 -1.61 10.40 0.09
C TYR A 83 -2.75 11.19 0.71
N TYR A 84 -3.90 10.54 0.85
CA TYR A 84 -4.97 10.97 1.73
C TYR A 84 -5.61 9.78 2.42
N PHE A 85 -6.22 10.03 3.58
CA PHE A 85 -6.95 9.02 4.32
C PHE A 85 -8.45 9.13 4.01
N GLN A 86 -8.99 8.11 3.36
CA GLN A 86 -10.41 7.99 3.08
C GLN A 86 -11.11 7.28 4.24
N LYS A 87 -11.97 8.00 4.95
CA LYS A 87 -12.84 7.38 5.96
C LYS A 87 -13.93 6.60 5.24
N ILE A 88 -13.86 5.28 5.31
CA ILE A 88 -14.91 4.39 4.82
C ILE A 88 -15.74 3.97 6.04
N THR A 89 -17.00 4.39 6.07
CA THR A 89 -17.95 4.01 7.13
C THR A 89 -18.58 2.66 6.78
N GLY A 90 -18.58 1.71 7.73
CA GLY A 90 -19.27 0.43 7.59
C GLY A 90 -18.48 -0.69 6.92
N PHE A 91 -17.30 -0.41 6.35
CA PHE A 91 -16.40 -1.43 5.82
C PHE A 91 -15.02 -1.33 6.49
N ILE A 92 -14.50 -2.50 6.89
CA ILE A 92 -13.12 -2.65 7.34
C ILE A 92 -12.26 -2.78 6.08
N GLY A 93 -11.28 -1.90 5.95
CA GLY A 93 -10.24 -2.03 4.93
C GLY A 93 -10.19 -0.85 3.97
N HIS A 94 -8.95 -0.55 3.56
CA HIS A 94 -8.59 0.30 2.42
C HIS A 94 -8.73 1.83 2.56
N GLY A 95 -8.55 2.37 3.76
CA GLY A 95 -8.57 3.83 4.02
C GLY A 95 -7.33 4.60 3.58
N HIS A 96 -6.18 3.96 3.33
CA HIS A 96 -4.99 4.68 2.82
C HIS A 96 -5.04 4.75 1.30
N VAL A 97 -5.04 5.95 0.73
CA VAL A 97 -5.23 6.08 -0.72
C VAL A 97 -4.14 6.95 -1.34
N ILE A 98 -3.65 6.52 -2.49
CA ILE A 98 -3.00 7.36 -3.49
C ILE A 98 -3.76 7.22 -4.81
N GLU A 99 -3.97 8.32 -5.53
CA GLU A 99 -4.51 8.25 -6.88
C GLU A 99 -3.39 8.07 -7.88
N ILE A 100 -3.60 7.18 -8.84
CA ILE A 100 -2.61 6.85 -9.85
C ILE A 100 -3.24 6.98 -11.24
N LYS A 101 -2.44 7.44 -12.21
CA LYS A 101 -2.77 7.44 -13.64
C LYS A 101 -1.98 6.32 -14.30
N LYS A 102 -2.67 5.30 -14.80
CA LYS A 102 -2.07 4.16 -15.52
C LYS A 102 -1.29 4.67 -16.73
N ILE A 103 -0.05 4.18 -16.88
CA ILE A 103 0.77 4.40 -18.07
C ILE A 103 0.66 3.16 -18.96
N LYS A 104 1.02 1.98 -18.42
CA LYS A 104 1.11 0.73 -19.19
C LYS A 104 1.04 -0.50 -18.28
N ILE A 105 0.60 -1.63 -18.84
CA ILE A 105 0.63 -2.96 -18.21
C ILE A 105 1.73 -3.79 -18.87
N PHE A 106 2.38 -4.63 -18.08
CA PHE A 106 3.39 -5.59 -18.51
C PHE A 106 3.09 -6.96 -17.91
N ASN A 107 3.36 -8.04 -18.65
CA ASN A 107 3.40 -9.38 -18.06
C ASN A 107 4.77 -9.62 -17.43
N TYR A 108 4.81 -10.32 -16.30
CA TYR A 108 6.08 -10.71 -15.68
C TYR A 108 6.88 -11.70 -16.53
N TYR A 109 6.20 -12.48 -17.37
CA TYR A 109 6.81 -13.52 -18.20
C TYR A 109 7.20 -13.05 -19.60
N ASP A 110 6.89 -11.79 -19.95
CA ASP A 110 7.38 -11.23 -21.20
C ASP A 110 8.89 -11.01 -21.06
N PHE A 111 9.69 -11.75 -21.85
CA PHE A 111 11.16 -11.66 -21.88
C PHE A 111 11.67 -10.25 -22.25
N ILE A 112 10.78 -9.40 -22.77
CA ILE A 112 11.03 -8.00 -23.09
C ILE A 112 10.39 -7.14 -22.00
N VAL A 113 10.91 -7.18 -20.78
CA VAL A 113 10.80 -6.01 -19.91
C VAL A 113 11.64 -4.93 -20.61
N PRO A 114 11.04 -3.84 -21.15
CA PRO A 114 11.80 -2.89 -21.96
C PRO A 114 13.05 -2.40 -21.22
N LYS A 115 14.19 -2.24 -21.92
CA LYS A 115 15.48 -1.83 -21.31
C LYS A 115 15.37 -0.63 -20.36
N ILE A 116 14.38 0.22 -20.56
CA ILE A 116 14.02 1.35 -19.68
C ILE A 116 13.78 0.95 -18.22
N PHE A 117 13.43 -0.30 -17.94
CA PHE A 117 13.23 -0.81 -16.59
C PHE A 117 14.44 -1.56 -16.01
N ASN A 118 15.55 -1.66 -16.75
CA ASN A 118 16.78 -2.23 -16.20
C ASN A 118 17.23 -1.57 -14.88
N PRO A 119 17.14 -0.24 -14.70
CA PRO A 119 17.44 0.39 -13.42
C PRO A 119 16.49 -0.01 -12.28
N TYR A 120 15.28 -0.47 -12.62
CA TYR A 120 14.22 -0.84 -11.67
C TYR A 120 14.04 -2.36 -11.56
N ARG A 121 14.94 -3.17 -12.15
CA ARG A 121 14.86 -4.64 -12.13
C ARG A 121 14.76 -5.21 -10.72
N ARG A 122 15.47 -4.61 -9.76
CA ARG A 122 15.41 -5.01 -8.35
C ARG A 122 14.01 -4.82 -7.77
N ALA A 123 13.39 -3.66 -7.99
CA ALA A 123 12.02 -3.40 -7.55
C ALA A 123 11.00 -4.35 -8.22
N ILE A 124 11.19 -4.66 -9.51
CA ILE A 124 10.33 -5.61 -10.24
C ILE A 124 10.53 -7.05 -9.72
N GLY A 125 11.77 -7.44 -9.42
CA GLY A 125 12.10 -8.73 -8.82
C GLY A 125 11.53 -8.89 -7.41
N GLU A 126 11.72 -7.88 -6.55
CA GLU A 126 11.16 -7.85 -5.20
C GLU A 126 9.63 -7.92 -5.21
N ILE A 127 8.96 -7.29 -6.18
CA ILE A 127 7.51 -7.41 -6.37
C ILE A 127 7.09 -8.85 -6.67
N LYS A 128 7.87 -9.58 -7.48
CA LYS A 128 7.60 -10.97 -7.87
C LYS A 128 7.76 -11.94 -6.69
N GLU A 129 8.79 -11.73 -5.87
CA GLU A 129 9.17 -12.64 -4.79
C GLU A 129 8.44 -12.36 -3.46
N ASN A 130 8.17 -11.09 -3.13
CA ASN A 130 7.74 -10.69 -1.77
C ASN A 130 6.26 -10.29 -1.63
N HIS A 131 5.44 -10.46 -2.66
CA HIS A 131 3.98 -10.33 -2.51
C HIS A 131 3.37 -11.71 -2.23
N PRO A 132 3.14 -12.11 -0.97
CA PRO A 132 2.40 -13.34 -0.70
C PRO A 132 0.99 -13.27 -1.29
N LYS A 133 0.42 -14.44 -1.62
CA LYS A 133 -1.02 -14.56 -1.88
C LYS A 133 -1.73 -14.15 -0.58
N PHE A 134 -2.53 -13.10 -0.64
CA PHE A 134 -3.50 -12.82 0.43
C PHE A 134 -4.74 -13.66 0.17
#